data_AF-A0AAZ3S3J9-F1
#
_entry.id   AF-A0AAZ3S3J9-F1
#
_cell.length_a   1.000
_cell.length_b   1.000
_cell.length_c   1.000
_cell.angle_alpha   90.00
_cell.angle_beta   90.00
_cell.angle_gamma   90.00
#
_symmetry.space_group_name_H-M   'P 1'
#
loop_
_entity.id
_entity.type
_entity.pdbx_description
1 polymer ?
#
loop_
_entity_poly.entity_id
_entity_poly.type
_entity_poly.pdbx_seq_one_letter_code
_entity_poly.pdbx_strand_id
1 'polypeptide(L)'
;NRIVSRHRSGEEYQNNSAALKVPKNTVASIIIKCKKFGTTKTLLRAGRLAKLSNQGRRALVKEVTKNPMVTQSSSVEMGKPSRRTLQHSTNQAFMVEWPDRIHS
;
A
#
# COMPACT_ATOMS: atom_id res chain seq x y z
N ASN A 1 6.97 5.22 -17.14
CA ASN A 1 8.02 4.49 -16.40
C ASN A 1 8.70 3.53 -17.38
N ARG A 2 9.98 3.72 -17.70
CA ARG A 2 10.66 3.07 -18.85
C ARG A 2 10.69 1.54 -18.76
N ILE A 3 10.79 1.00 -17.55
CA ILE A 3 10.76 -0.45 -17.29
C ILE A 3 9.38 -1.03 -17.63
N VAL A 4 8.32 -0.38 -17.14
CA VAL A 4 6.93 -0.84 -17.34
C VAL A 4 6.50 -0.72 -18.81
N SER A 5 6.92 0.34 -19.50
CA SER A 5 6.57 0.53 -20.91
C SER A 5 7.21 -0.54 -21.80
N ARG A 6 8.50 -0.83 -21.60
CA ARG A 6 9.21 -1.87 -22.35
C ARG A 6 8.71 -3.28 -22.02
N HIS A 7 8.37 -3.55 -20.76
CA HIS A 7 7.73 -4.82 -20.41
C HIS A 7 6.35 -4.98 -21.07
N ARG A 8 5.57 -3.90 -21.19
CA ARG A 8 4.28 -3.92 -21.91
C ARG A 8 4.42 -4.10 -23.43
N SER A 9 5.53 -3.67 -24.02
CA SER A 9 5.86 -3.94 -25.43
C SER A 9 6.43 -5.34 -25.65
N GLY A 10 6.44 -6.21 -24.63
CA GLY A 10 6.89 -7.60 -24.74
C GLY A 10 8.40 -7.77 -24.63
N GLU A 11 9.17 -6.74 -24.26
CA GLU A 11 10.60 -6.91 -24.02
C GLU A 11 10.85 -7.78 -22.79
N GLU A 12 11.76 -8.75 -22.94
CA GLU A 12 12.19 -9.62 -21.85
C GLU A 12 12.86 -8.85 -20.71
N TYR A 13 12.88 -9.48 -19.54
CA TYR A 13 13.53 -8.91 -18.35
C TYR A 13 15.03 -8.64 -18.57
N GLN A 14 15.70 -9.49 -19.37
CA GLN A 14 17.12 -9.38 -19.66
C GLN A 14 17.43 -8.20 -20.58
N ASN A 15 16.63 -8.01 -21.63
CA ASN A 15 16.74 -6.88 -22.55
C ASN A 15 16.50 -5.54 -21.83
N ASN A 16 15.50 -5.51 -20.95
CA ASN A 16 15.22 -4.36 -20.09
C ASN A 16 16.38 -4.05 -19.13
N SER A 17 16.95 -5.09 -18.52
CA SER A 17 18.07 -4.99 -17.59
C SER A 17 19.32 -4.44 -18.28
N ALA A 18 19.66 -4.96 -19.46
CA ALA A 18 20.78 -4.51 -20.28
C ALA A 18 20.59 -3.06 -20.76
N ALA A 19 19.42 -2.74 -21.33
CA ALA A 19 19.12 -1.41 -21.88
C ALA A 19 19.12 -0.30 -20.82
N LEU A 20 18.76 -0.62 -19.58
CA LEU A 20 18.66 0.34 -18.49
C LEU A 20 19.82 0.27 -17.49
N LYS A 21 20.74 -0.69 -17.64
CA LYS A 21 21.83 -0.98 -16.69
C LYS A 21 21.31 -1.18 -15.26
N VAL A 22 20.17 -1.83 -15.12
CA VAL A 22 19.52 -2.12 -13.83
C VAL A 22 19.51 -3.63 -13.61
N PRO A 23 19.79 -4.15 -12.41
CA PRO A 23 19.74 -5.59 -12.14
C PRO A 23 18.38 -6.23 -12.48
N LYS A 24 18.39 -7.45 -13.02
CA LYS A 24 17.19 -8.22 -13.41
C LYS A 24 16.17 -8.34 -12.27
N ASN A 25 16.64 -8.51 -11.02
CA ASN A 25 15.78 -8.59 -9.83
C ASN A 25 14.95 -7.32 -9.58
N THR A 26 15.49 -6.15 -9.93
CA THR A 26 14.89 -4.85 -9.70
C THR A 26 13.84 -4.58 -10.76
N VAL A 27 14.13 -4.95 -12.01
CA VAL A 27 13.16 -4.97 -13.12
C VAL A 27 11.95 -5.83 -12.74
N ALA A 28 12.18 -7.07 -12.29
CA ALA A 28 11.13 -7.98 -11.84
C ALA A 28 10.32 -7.39 -10.67
N SER A 29 10.99 -6.90 -9.64
CA SER A 29 10.34 -6.30 -8.45
C SER A 29 9.47 -5.09 -8.81
N ILE A 30 9.92 -4.26 -9.75
CA ILE A 30 9.19 -3.10 -10.25
C ILE A 30 7.93 -3.54 -11.00
N ILE A 31 8.04 -4.55 -11.88
CA ILE A 31 6.89 -5.08 -12.63
C ILE A 31 5.86 -5.69 -11.67
N ILE A 32 6.30 -6.51 -10.72
CA ILE A 32 5.43 -7.11 -9.69
C ILE A 32 4.73 -6.02 -8.88
N LYS A 33 5.46 -4.99 -8.43
CA LYS A 33 4.89 -3.85 -7.70
C LYS A 33 3.86 -3.11 -8.55
N CYS A 34 4.15 -2.87 -9.83
CA CYS A 34 3.23 -2.18 -10.74
C CYS A 34 1.97 -3.01 -11.02
N LYS A 35 2.08 -4.33 -11.15
CA LYS A 35 0.92 -5.22 -11.27
C LYS A 35 0.05 -5.17 -10.00
N LYS A 36 0.67 -5.16 -8.82
CA LYS A 36 -0.04 -5.16 -7.54
C LYS A 36 -0.70 -3.83 -7.17
N PHE A 37 -0.01 -2.71 -7.41
CA PHE A 37 -0.44 -1.39 -6.91
C PHE A 37 -0.79 -0.40 -8.01
N GLY A 38 -0.63 -0.76 -9.30
CA GLY A 38 -0.81 0.15 -10.42
C GLY A 38 0.22 1.28 -10.49
N THR A 39 1.23 1.30 -9.62
CA THR A 39 2.17 2.40 -9.49
C THR A 39 3.61 1.91 -9.47
N THR A 40 4.49 2.68 -10.12
CA THR A 40 5.94 2.51 -10.01
C THR A 40 6.60 3.51 -9.09
N LYS A 41 5.85 4.52 -8.63
CA LYS A 41 6.36 5.47 -7.64
C LYS A 41 6.64 4.72 -6.34
N THR A 42 7.72 5.09 -5.66
CA THR A 42 8.00 4.56 -4.32
C THR A 42 6.82 4.91 -3.43
N LEU A 43 6.07 3.89 -3.01
CA LEU A 43 5.02 4.09 -2.02
C LEU A 43 5.68 4.59 -0.75
N LEU A 44 5.13 5.67 -0.17
CA LEU A 44 5.51 6.09 1.17
C LEU A 44 5.33 4.90 2.09
N ARG A 45 6.39 4.52 2.79
CA ARG A 45 6.33 3.51 3.84
C ARG A 45 5.21 3.93 4.78
N ALA A 46 4.22 3.06 5.00
CA ALA A 46 3.21 3.34 6.01
C ALA A 46 3.94 3.58 7.35
N GLY A 47 3.90 4.83 7.80
CA GLY A 47 4.49 5.24 9.07
C GLY A 47 3.62 4.77 10.24
N ARG A 48 3.83 5.40 11.41
CA ARG A 48 3.06 5.07 12.61
C ARG A 48 1.57 5.31 12.37
N LEU A 49 0.77 4.27 12.60
CA LEU A 49 -0.68 4.36 12.57
C LEU A 49 -1.16 5.39 13.60
N ALA A 50 -2.08 6.27 13.20
CA ALA A 50 -2.67 7.25 14.10
C ALA A 50 -3.39 6.53 15.26
N LYS A 51 -3.10 6.94 16.50
CA LYS A 51 -3.73 6.35 17.71
C LYS A 51 -5.25 6.42 17.69
N LEU A 52 -5.82 7.45 17.05
CA LEU A 52 -7.26 7.68 16.94
C LEU A 52 -7.69 7.72 15.47
N SER A 53 -8.85 7.12 15.18
CA SER A 53 -9.50 7.27 13.88
C SER A 53 -10.00 8.70 13.67
N ASN A 54 -10.29 9.10 12.43
CA ASN A 54 -10.92 10.40 12.13
C ASN A 54 -12.24 10.60 12.89
N GLN A 55 -12.98 9.52 13.13
CA GLN A 55 -14.19 9.54 13.94
C GLN A 55 -13.87 9.81 15.42
N GLY A 56 -12.87 9.13 15.98
CA GLY A 56 -12.41 9.38 17.35
C GLY A 56 -11.93 10.82 17.56
N ARG A 57 -11.20 11.39 16.58
CA ARG A 57 -10.79 12.79 16.60
C ARG A 57 -11.99 13.75 16.59
N ARG A 58 -13.00 13.49 15.75
CA ARG A 58 -14.23 14.30 15.69
C ARG A 58 -15.06 14.19 16.97
N ALA A 59 -15.11 13.02 17.59
CA ALA A 59 -15.80 12.81 18.86
C ALA A 59 -15.12 13.60 19.98
N LEU A 60 -13.79 13.52 20.08
CA LEU A 60 -13.01 14.28 21.05
C LEU A 60 -13.21 15.80 20.88
N VAL A 61 -13.17 16.31 19.64
CA VAL A 61 -13.42 17.75 19.38
C VAL A 61 -14.83 18.14 19.85
N LYS A 62 -15.85 17.33 19.56
CA LYS A 62 -17.23 17.61 20.02
C LYS A 62 -17.35 17.59 21.55
N GLU A 63 -16.63 16.70 22.23
CA GLU A 63 -16.62 16.60 23.69
C GLU A 63 -15.97 17.85 24.31
N VAL A 64 -14.78 18.23 23.85
CA VAL A 64 -14.05 19.42 24.31
C VAL A 64 -14.82 20.71 24.03
N THR A 65 -15.51 20.81 22.88
CA THR A 65 -16.35 21.97 22.59
C THR A 65 -17.56 22.08 23.51
N LYS A 66 -18.16 20.95 23.93
CA LYS A 66 -19.31 20.94 24.85
C LYS A 66 -18.88 21.19 26.30
N ASN A 67 -17.78 20.57 26.70
CA ASN A 67 -17.24 20.63 28.05
C ASN A 67 -15.74 21.00 27.98
N PRO A 68 -15.39 22.29 27.96
CA PRO A 68 -14.01 22.74 27.76
C PRO A 68 -13.07 22.36 28.92
N MET A 69 -13.61 21.96 30.08
CA MET A 69 -12.83 21.49 31.24
C MET A 69 -12.39 20.01 31.16
N VAL A 70 -12.71 19.32 30.07
CA VAL A 70 -12.31 17.92 29.87
C VAL A 70 -10.78 17.82 29.80
N THR A 71 -10.19 17.12 30.76
CA THR A 71 -8.74 16.87 30.85
C THR A 71 -8.39 15.63 30.01
N GLN A 72 -7.19 15.61 29.43
CA GLN A 72 -6.74 14.54 28.53
C GLN A 72 -6.89 13.10 29.11
N SER A 73 -6.90 12.94 30.43
CA SER A 73 -7.08 11.67 31.14
C SER A 73 -8.52 11.14 31.13
N SER A 74 -9.55 11.99 31.08
CA SER A 74 -10.96 11.56 31.12
C SER A 74 -11.49 11.12 29.75
N SER A 75 -10.87 11.54 28.64
CA SER A 75 -11.34 11.20 27.28
C SER A 75 -10.74 9.92 26.70
N VAL A 76 -9.89 9.20 27.44
CA VAL A 76 -9.18 8.00 26.97
C VAL A 76 -10.13 6.84 26.66
N GLU A 77 -11.33 6.84 27.24
CA GLU A 77 -12.29 5.72 27.19
C GLU A 77 -13.06 5.60 25.86
N MET A 78 -13.13 6.65 25.05
CA MET A 78 -13.99 6.70 23.84
C MET A 78 -13.30 6.21 22.55
N GLY A 79 -12.01 5.88 22.62
CA GLY A 79 -11.23 5.42 21.49
C GLY A 79 -11.43 3.93 21.23
N LYS A 80 -12.53 3.52 20.59
CA LYS A 80 -12.58 2.18 19.98
C LYS A 80 -11.35 2.05 19.06
N PRO A 81 -10.41 1.12 19.30
CA PRO A 81 -9.34 0.87 18.35
C PRO A 81 -10.02 0.54 17.03
N SER A 82 -9.60 1.21 15.97
CA SER A 82 -10.08 0.98 14.63
C SER A 82 -9.66 -0.43 14.20
N ARG A 83 -10.34 -1.47 14.70
CA ARG A 83 -10.31 -2.82 14.12
C ARG A 83 -11.10 -2.74 12.81
N ARG A 84 -10.48 -2.14 11.80
CA ARG A 84 -10.82 -2.51 10.44
C ARG A 84 -10.16 -3.86 10.25
N THR A 85 -10.98 -4.90 10.36
CA THR A 85 -10.66 -6.19 9.73
C THR A 85 -10.23 -5.85 8.30
N LEU A 86 -9.04 -6.32 7.94
CA LEU A 86 -8.55 -6.25 6.58
C LEU A 86 -9.63 -6.92 5.73
N GLN A 87 -10.41 -6.15 4.97
CA GLN A 87 -11.11 -6.76 3.85
C GLN A 87 -10.00 -7.15 2.88
N HIS A 88 -9.56 -8.40 3.01
CA HIS A 88 -8.96 -9.14 1.92
C HIS A 88 -10.02 -9.17 0.82
N SER A 89 -10.09 -8.12 0.01
CA SER A 89 -10.81 -8.15 -1.25
C SER A 89 -10.06 -9.13 -2.14
N THR A 90 -10.73 -10.25 -2.37
CA THR A 90 -10.31 -11.47 -3.04
C THR A 90 -9.65 -11.20 -4.39
N ASN A 91 -8.33 -11.04 -4.40
CA ASN A 91 -7.51 -11.35 -5.58
C ASN A 91 -7.08 -12.83 -5.56
N GLN A 92 -7.89 -13.72 -4.98
CA GLN A 92 -7.59 -15.17 -4.99
C GLN A 92 -7.87 -15.78 -6.37
N ALA A 93 -8.70 -15.15 -7.20
CA ALA A 93 -8.97 -15.63 -8.57
C ALA A 93 -7.85 -15.32 -9.58
N PHE A 94 -6.95 -14.37 -9.30
CA PHE A 94 -5.89 -13.97 -10.25
C PHE A 94 -4.55 -14.68 -10.02
N MET A 95 -4.38 -15.40 -8.91
CA MET A 95 -3.17 -16.20 -8.67
C MET A 95 -3.21 -17.60 -9.31
N VAL A 96 -4.37 -18.08 -9.78
CA VAL A 96 -4.51 -19.41 -10.39
C VAL A 96 -4.12 -19.42 -11.87
N GLU A 97 -4.09 -18.25 -12.53
CA GLU A 97 -3.89 -18.16 -13.97
C GLU A 97 -2.69 -17.28 -14.33
N TRP A 98 -1.47 -17.71 -13.99
CA TRP A 98 -0.30 -17.35 -14.79
C TRP A 98 0.71 -18.50 -14.80
N PRO A 99 1.12 -18.99 -15.99
CA PRO A 99 2.10 -20.05 -16.09
C PRO A 99 3.47 -19.52 -15.68
N ASP A 100 4.16 -20.30 -14.87
CA ASP A 100 5.58 -20.21 -14.57
C ASP A 100 6.39 -20.31 -15.86
N ARG A 101 6.53 -19.19 -16.58
CA ARG A 101 7.60 -19.01 -17.56
C ARG A 101 8.80 -18.38 -16.87
N ILE A 102 9.18 -19.01 -15.76
CA ILE A 102 10.56 -18.98 -15.26
C ILE A 102 11.33 -19.87 -16.24
N HIS A 103 12.51 -19.43 -16.69
CA HIS A 103 13.35 -20.02 -17.75
C HIS A 103 12.97 -19.61 -19.19
N SER A 104 13.34 -18.38 -19.57
CA SER A 104 14.42 -18.15 -20.55
C SER A 104 14.91 -16.72 -20.44
#